data_AF-A0A562EXY1-F1
#
_entry.id   AF-A0A562EXY1-F1
#
_cell.length_a   1.000
_cell.length_b   1.000
_cell.length_c   1.000
_cell.angle_alpha   90.00
_cell.angle_beta   90.00
_cell.angle_gamma   90.00
#
_symmetry.space_group_name_H-M   'P 1'
#
loop_
_entity.id
_entity.type
_entity.pdbx_description
1 polymer ?
#
loop_
_entity_poly.entity_id
_entity_poly.type
_entity_poly.pdbx_seq_one_letter_code
_entity_poly.pdbx_strand_id
1 'polypeptide(L)'
;MSSSDRAARQSRRRGVAAILLALVALGGCTVQPLYGDRSPAAGALAFDSAVLASVDVAPARDRVGQEVRNHLIFLLGGGKGQPSSPVYRIDLGVAALESSGPTIETKASTLEPSSGIMTVRSRYTLTEIATGKVISRGVRSVQAAFDIPAQEFAALRARRDAQNRAARELAELMRLVIAQELRAATSTQSPAIISTPEELQERDRPGEPASF
;
A
#
# COMPACT_ATOMS: atom_id res chain seq x y z
N MET A 1 52.06 -17.86 35.53
CA MET A 1 50.63 -17.78 35.12
C MET A 1 50.38 -18.86 34.08
N SER A 2 49.56 -19.86 34.44
CA SER A 2 49.38 -21.13 33.73
C SER A 2 48.78 -20.96 32.32
N SER A 3 49.30 -21.72 31.35
CA SER A 3 48.81 -21.79 29.95
C SER A 3 47.30 -22.09 29.88
N SER A 4 46.80 -22.89 30.81
CA SER A 4 45.40 -23.33 30.88
C SER A 4 44.40 -22.19 31.14
N ASP A 5 44.80 -21.11 31.82
CA ASP A 5 43.94 -19.95 32.06
C ASP A 5 43.70 -19.10 30.81
N ARG A 6 44.66 -19.09 29.86
CA ARG A 6 44.52 -18.33 28.61
C ARG A 6 43.52 -18.99 27.68
N ALA A 7 43.55 -20.33 27.58
CA ALA A 7 42.60 -21.10 26.77
C ALA A 7 41.15 -20.95 27.28
N ALA A 8 40.93 -20.99 28.59
CA ALA A 8 39.61 -20.80 29.20
C ALA A 8 39.08 -19.36 29.04
N ARG A 9 39.96 -18.35 29.08
CA ARG A 9 39.57 -16.95 28.81
C ARG A 9 39.24 -16.72 27.33
N GLN A 10 39.92 -17.41 26.42
CA GLN A 10 39.74 -17.26 24.98
C GLN A 10 38.47 -17.96 24.47
N SER A 11 38.09 -19.11 25.04
CA SER A 11 36.80 -19.75 24.76
C SER A 11 35.60 -18.94 25.30
N ARG A 12 35.71 -18.37 26.50
CA ARG A 12 34.69 -17.46 27.07
C ARG A 12 34.50 -16.19 26.24
N ARG A 13 35.59 -15.58 25.75
CA ARG A 13 35.53 -14.40 24.86
C ARG A 13 34.84 -14.70 23.52
N ARG A 14 35.10 -15.88 22.94
CA ARG A 14 34.43 -16.35 21.71
C ARG A 14 32.93 -16.60 21.92
N GLY A 15 32.54 -17.16 23.07
CA GLY A 15 31.13 -17.34 23.43
C GLY A 15 30.36 -16.03 23.58
N VAL A 16 30.94 -15.03 24.25
CA VAL A 16 30.33 -13.70 24.41
C VAL A 16 30.20 -12.97 23.07
N ALA A 17 31.23 -13.05 22.21
CA ALA A 17 31.18 -12.46 20.87
C ALA A 17 30.07 -13.08 19.99
N ALA A 18 29.87 -14.40 20.06
CA ALA A 18 28.80 -15.07 19.33
C ALA A 18 27.39 -14.67 19.82
N ILE A 19 27.22 -14.48 21.13
CA ILE A 19 25.94 -14.02 21.71
C ILE A 19 25.64 -12.58 21.32
N LEU A 20 26.64 -11.69 21.32
CA LEU A 20 26.47 -10.30 20.87
C LEU A 20 26.14 -10.22 19.38
N LEU A 21 26.80 -11.04 18.55
CA LEU A 21 26.50 -11.12 17.12
C LEU A 21 25.07 -11.63 16.86
N ALA A 22 24.62 -12.61 17.64
CA ALA A 22 23.25 -13.10 17.59
C ALA A 22 22.24 -12.01 18.00
N LEU A 23 22.49 -11.26 19.08
CA LEU A 23 21.61 -10.17 19.52
C LEU A 23 21.49 -9.04 18.48
N VAL A 24 22.57 -8.72 17.77
CA VAL A 24 22.52 -7.76 16.65
C VAL A 24 21.75 -8.34 15.46
N ALA A 25 21.88 -9.63 15.17
CA ALA A 25 21.13 -10.30 14.11
C ALA A 25 19.62 -10.39 14.41
N LEU A 26 19.23 -10.54 15.68
CA LEU A 26 17.83 -10.50 16.10
C LEU A 26 17.21 -9.09 16.03
N GLY A 27 18.02 -8.03 16.06
CA GLY A 27 17.56 -6.64 15.92
C GLY A 27 17.15 -6.23 14.50
N GLY A 28 17.38 -7.07 13.49
CA GLY A 28 17.04 -6.78 12.08
C GLY A 28 15.55 -6.90 11.73
N CYS A 29 14.75 -7.58 12.55
CA CYS A 29 13.31 -7.74 12.33
C CYS A 29 12.52 -6.56 12.91
N THR A 30 12.57 -5.40 12.25
CA THR A 30 11.74 -4.25 12.64
C THR A 30 10.34 -4.38 12.04
N VAL A 31 9.35 -4.68 12.89
CA VAL A 31 7.93 -4.63 12.52
C VAL A 31 7.42 -3.21 12.77
N GLN A 32 7.26 -2.42 11.70
CA GLN A 32 6.72 -1.07 11.80
C GLN A 32 5.20 -1.10 11.53
N PRO A 33 4.34 -0.71 12.49
CA PRO A 33 2.92 -0.58 12.24
C PRO A 33 2.68 0.54 11.22
N LEU A 34 1.94 0.22 10.14
CA LEU A 34 1.65 1.18 9.09
C LEU A 34 0.85 2.38 9.60
N TYR A 35 -0.01 2.21 10.60
CA TYR A 35 -0.83 3.31 11.14
C TYR A 35 -0.25 3.90 12.44
N GLY A 36 0.87 3.38 12.95
CA GLY A 36 1.45 3.84 14.22
C GLY A 36 2.50 4.95 14.03
N ASP A 37 2.59 5.82 15.03
CA ASP A 37 3.60 6.87 15.13
C ASP A 37 4.88 6.38 15.81
N ARG A 38 6.03 6.99 15.48
CA ARG A 38 7.32 6.72 16.13
C ARG A 38 7.45 7.37 17.52
N SER A 39 6.53 8.27 17.89
CA SER A 39 6.62 9.01 19.15
C SER A 39 5.80 8.32 20.24
N PRO A 40 6.42 7.86 21.35
CA PRO A 40 5.70 7.27 22.47
C PRO A 40 4.79 8.25 23.25
N ALA A 41 4.73 9.53 22.84
CA ALA A 41 4.02 10.59 23.54
C ALA A 41 2.75 11.11 22.82
N ALA A 42 2.44 10.65 21.61
CA ALA A 42 1.22 11.03 20.90
C ALA A 42 0.43 9.78 20.53
N GLY A 43 -0.86 9.75 20.85
CA GLY A 43 -1.75 8.63 20.58
C GLY A 43 -1.60 8.11 19.15
N ALA A 44 -1.48 6.79 19.03
CA ALA A 44 -1.01 6.03 17.87
C ALA A 44 -1.89 6.08 16.59
N LEU A 45 -2.59 7.19 16.31
CA LEU A 45 -3.59 7.30 15.25
C LEU A 45 -3.50 8.61 14.43
N ALA A 46 -2.54 9.50 14.72
CA ALA A 46 -2.66 10.91 14.32
C ALA A 46 -2.07 11.26 12.95
N PHE A 47 -0.99 10.61 12.49
CA PHE A 47 -0.24 11.11 11.32
C PHE A 47 -0.90 10.86 9.95
N ASP A 48 -1.89 9.98 9.79
CA ASP A 48 -2.16 9.40 8.45
C ASP A 48 -3.60 9.50 7.91
N SER A 49 -4.60 9.84 8.73
CA SER A 49 -5.98 9.96 8.23
C SER A 49 -6.20 11.22 7.39
N ALA A 50 -5.58 12.34 7.78
CA ALA A 50 -5.67 13.62 7.07
C ALA A 50 -4.95 13.57 5.71
N VAL A 51 -3.77 12.92 5.66
CA VAL A 51 -3.01 12.74 4.42
C VAL A 51 -3.80 11.86 3.45
N LEU A 52 -4.33 10.72 3.91
CA LEU A 52 -5.19 9.86 3.09
C LEU A 52 -6.47 10.58 2.63
N ALA A 53 -7.09 11.38 3.48
CA ALA A 53 -8.28 12.17 3.15
C ALA A 53 -8.00 13.28 2.12
N SER A 54 -6.73 13.63 1.86
CA SER A 54 -6.33 14.62 0.85
C SER A 54 -6.19 14.06 -0.57
N VAL A 55 -6.44 12.76 -0.76
CA VAL A 55 -6.32 12.06 -2.04
C VAL A 55 -7.64 12.13 -2.81
N ASP A 56 -7.61 12.75 -3.99
CA ASP A 56 -8.71 12.76 -4.96
C ASP A 56 -8.71 11.49 -5.81
N VAL A 57 -9.77 10.69 -5.73
CA VAL A 57 -10.01 9.54 -6.61
C VAL A 57 -10.68 9.94 -7.92
N ALA A 58 -9.97 9.76 -9.04
CA ALA A 58 -10.44 10.09 -10.38
C ALA A 58 -11.77 9.39 -10.75
N PRO A 59 -12.59 9.98 -11.64
CA PRO A 59 -13.84 9.35 -12.10
C PRO A 59 -13.63 7.97 -12.71
N ALA A 60 -14.56 7.05 -12.43
CA ALA A 60 -14.55 5.72 -13.04
C ALA A 60 -15.32 5.72 -14.36
N ARG A 61 -15.01 4.73 -15.23
CA ARG A 61 -15.61 4.62 -16.58
C ARG A 61 -16.71 3.58 -16.69
N ASP A 62 -16.78 2.66 -15.74
CA ASP A 62 -17.72 1.55 -15.73
C ASP A 62 -18.24 1.26 -14.32
N ARG A 63 -19.20 0.32 -14.21
CA ARG A 63 -19.84 -0.02 -12.93
C ARG A 63 -18.84 -0.53 -11.90
N VAL A 64 -17.96 -1.47 -12.28
CA VAL A 64 -17.06 -2.12 -11.31
C VAL A 64 -16.01 -1.12 -10.83
N GLY A 65 -15.48 -0.29 -11.72
CA GLY A 65 -14.63 0.83 -11.37
C GLY A 65 -15.33 1.83 -10.45
N GLN A 66 -16.62 2.09 -10.67
CA GLN A 66 -17.40 2.97 -9.79
C GLN A 66 -17.59 2.36 -8.40
N GLU A 67 -17.80 1.05 -8.27
CA GLU A 67 -17.84 0.38 -6.96
C GLU A 67 -16.50 0.51 -6.21
N VAL A 68 -15.38 0.25 -6.89
CA VAL A 68 -14.03 0.43 -6.32
C VAL A 68 -13.84 1.88 -5.88
N ARG A 69 -14.20 2.84 -6.73
CA ARG A 69 -14.11 4.27 -6.45
C ARG A 69 -14.93 4.68 -5.24
N ASN A 70 -16.18 4.27 -5.16
CA ASN A 70 -17.08 4.63 -4.07
C ASN A 70 -16.55 4.10 -2.72
N HIS A 71 -16.14 2.83 -2.69
CA HIS A 71 -15.52 2.24 -1.51
C HIS A 71 -14.23 2.96 -1.13
N LEU A 72 -13.36 3.26 -2.10
CA LEU A 72 -12.09 3.95 -1.84
C LEU A 72 -12.29 5.37 -1.32
N ILE A 73 -13.23 6.15 -1.88
CA ILE A 73 -13.55 7.50 -1.37
C ILE A 73 -14.04 7.43 0.07
N PHE A 74 -14.92 6.48 0.39
CA PHE A 74 -15.39 6.30 1.75
C PHE A 74 -14.24 5.99 2.72
N LEU A 75 -13.34 5.08 2.31
CA LEU A 75 -12.20 4.63 3.10
C LEU A 75 -11.12 5.71 3.31
N LEU A 76 -10.90 6.57 2.32
CA LEU A 76 -9.93 7.67 2.39
C LEU A 76 -10.49 8.86 3.17
N GLY A 77 -11.74 9.26 2.88
CA GLY A 77 -12.38 10.43 3.48
C GLY A 77 -13.13 10.14 4.79
N GLY A 78 -13.19 8.89 5.25
CA GLY A 78 -13.96 8.49 6.43
C GLY A 78 -15.46 8.81 6.31
N GLY A 79 -16.02 8.69 5.10
CA GLY A 79 -17.42 9.01 4.80
C GLY A 79 -17.72 10.48 4.50
N LYS A 80 -16.73 11.38 4.57
CA LYS A 80 -16.91 12.82 4.23
C LYS A 80 -16.95 13.10 2.72
N GLY A 81 -16.77 12.08 1.88
CA GLY A 81 -16.67 12.22 0.43
C GLY A 81 -15.27 12.62 -0.02
N GLN A 82 -15.18 13.24 -1.19
CA GLN A 82 -13.91 13.69 -1.79
C GLN A 82 -13.42 14.98 -1.13
N PRO A 83 -12.10 15.19 -0.94
CA PRO A 83 -11.55 16.46 -0.48
C PRO A 83 -11.93 17.64 -1.37
N SER A 84 -12.26 18.79 -0.75
CA SER A 84 -12.46 20.06 -1.44
C SER A 84 -11.15 20.67 -1.96
N SER A 85 -10.04 20.41 -1.27
CA SER A 85 -8.69 20.86 -1.61
C SER A 85 -7.72 19.68 -1.63
N PRO A 86 -7.72 18.85 -2.70
CA PRO A 86 -6.85 17.69 -2.77
C PRO A 86 -5.38 18.07 -2.96
N VAL A 87 -4.50 17.28 -2.37
CA VAL A 87 -3.04 17.40 -2.54
C VAL A 87 -2.53 16.35 -3.51
N TYR A 88 -3.14 15.16 -3.47
CA TYR A 88 -2.79 14.03 -4.32
C TYR A 88 -3.99 13.63 -5.18
N ARG A 89 -3.71 13.03 -6.33
CA ARG A 89 -4.72 12.40 -7.19
C ARG A 89 -4.33 10.96 -7.46
N ILE A 90 -5.32 10.06 -7.42
CA ILE A 90 -5.17 8.69 -7.88
C ILE A 90 -6.08 8.41 -9.07
N ASP A 91 -5.46 7.96 -10.16
CA ASP A 91 -6.14 7.47 -11.35
C ASP A 91 -6.22 5.94 -11.33
N LEU A 92 -7.42 5.39 -11.54
CA LEU A 92 -7.68 3.95 -11.49
C LEU A 92 -8.19 3.44 -12.85
N GLY A 93 -7.43 2.54 -13.46
CA GLY A 93 -7.84 1.74 -14.61
C GLY A 93 -8.32 0.36 -14.17
N VAL A 94 -9.62 0.25 -13.85
CA VAL A 94 -10.23 -0.98 -13.35
C VAL A 94 -10.70 -1.88 -14.49
N ALA A 95 -10.53 -3.19 -14.35
CA ALA A 95 -11.07 -4.22 -15.23
C ALA A 95 -11.54 -5.42 -14.40
N ALA A 96 -12.71 -5.96 -14.75
CA ALA A 96 -13.25 -7.20 -14.19
C ALA A 96 -13.13 -8.32 -15.22
N LEU A 97 -12.56 -9.44 -14.80
CA LEU A 97 -12.30 -10.61 -15.64
C LEU A 97 -12.85 -11.84 -14.96
N GLU A 98 -13.69 -12.58 -15.66
CA GLU A 98 -14.21 -13.86 -15.20
C GLU A 98 -13.42 -15.01 -15.81
N SER A 99 -13.12 -16.01 -14.99
CA SER A 99 -12.50 -17.26 -15.42
C SER A 99 -13.28 -18.43 -14.84
N SER A 100 -13.68 -19.37 -15.69
CA SER A 100 -14.35 -20.63 -15.31
C SER A 100 -13.73 -21.80 -16.07
N GLY A 101 -14.10 -23.03 -15.68
CA GLY A 101 -13.78 -24.21 -16.48
C GLY A 101 -14.44 -24.18 -17.87
N PRO A 102 -14.05 -25.08 -18.78
CA PRO A 102 -14.72 -25.24 -20.07
C PRO A 102 -16.05 -26.00 -19.91
N THR A 103 -17.01 -25.72 -20.78
CA THR A 103 -18.16 -26.62 -21.01
C THR A 103 -17.70 -27.82 -21.83
N ILE A 104 -18.03 -29.02 -21.38
CA ILE A 104 -17.64 -30.28 -22.05
C ILE A 104 -18.90 -30.99 -22.56
N GLU A 105 -19.00 -31.14 -23.87
CA GLU A 105 -20.03 -31.94 -24.51
C GLU A 105 -19.62 -33.41 -24.57
N THR A 106 -20.45 -34.28 -24.00
CA THR A 106 -20.29 -35.74 -24.11
C THR A 106 -21.46 -36.35 -24.87
N LYS A 107 -21.34 -37.61 -25.29
CA LYS A 107 -22.46 -38.32 -25.96
C LYS A 107 -23.70 -38.48 -25.09
N ALA A 108 -23.55 -38.38 -23.75
CA ALA A 108 -24.63 -38.63 -22.79
C ALA A 108 -25.15 -37.35 -22.13
N SER A 109 -24.33 -36.30 -22.04
CA SER A 109 -24.68 -35.04 -21.36
C SER A 109 -23.72 -33.89 -21.69
N THR A 110 -24.19 -32.68 -21.44
CA THR A 110 -23.38 -31.45 -21.37
C THR A 110 -22.92 -31.23 -19.93
N LEU A 111 -21.62 -31.01 -19.73
CA LEU A 111 -21.03 -30.69 -18.42
C LEU A 111 -20.63 -29.22 -18.39
N GLU A 112 -21.43 -28.40 -17.74
CA GLU A 112 -21.18 -26.97 -17.58
C GLU A 112 -20.35 -26.67 -16.32
N PRO A 113 -19.59 -25.57 -16.30
CA PRO A 113 -18.85 -25.14 -15.11
C PRO A 113 -19.81 -24.76 -13.98
N SER A 114 -19.61 -25.33 -12.79
CA SER A 114 -20.40 -25.01 -11.61
C SER A 114 -19.80 -23.91 -10.73
N SER A 115 -18.60 -23.42 -11.05
CA SER A 115 -17.93 -22.35 -10.31
C SER A 115 -16.99 -21.52 -11.20
N GLY A 116 -16.69 -20.32 -10.75
CA GLY A 116 -15.79 -19.38 -11.42
C GLY A 116 -15.04 -18.48 -10.45
N ILE A 117 -14.02 -17.81 -10.97
CA ILE A 117 -13.22 -16.79 -10.27
C ILE A 117 -13.44 -15.45 -10.95
N MET A 118 -13.95 -14.47 -10.19
CA MET A 118 -14.01 -13.07 -10.59
C MET A 118 -12.74 -12.36 -10.15
N THR A 119 -11.92 -11.93 -11.11
CA THR A 119 -10.71 -11.14 -10.87
C THR A 119 -10.97 -9.68 -11.18
N VAL A 120 -10.92 -8.81 -10.17
CA VAL A 120 -10.97 -7.35 -10.37
C VAL A 120 -9.55 -6.82 -10.24
N ARG A 121 -9.06 -6.18 -11.29
CA ARG A 121 -7.70 -5.64 -11.40
C ARG A 121 -7.76 -4.14 -11.61
N SER A 122 -6.92 -3.39 -10.89
CA SER A 122 -6.71 -1.96 -11.12
C SER A 122 -5.25 -1.69 -11.48
N ARG A 123 -5.04 -0.99 -12.61
CA ARG A 123 -3.78 -0.26 -12.84
C ARG A 123 -3.95 1.12 -12.22
N TYR A 124 -2.99 1.56 -11.41
CA TYR A 124 -3.10 2.86 -10.74
C TYR A 124 -1.91 3.77 -11.03
N THR A 125 -2.16 5.07 -10.89
CA THR A 125 -1.12 6.12 -10.87
C THR A 125 -1.46 7.12 -9.79
N LEU A 126 -0.55 7.31 -8.83
CA LEU A 126 -0.67 8.27 -7.74
C LEU A 126 0.25 9.46 -8.02
N THR A 127 -0.32 10.66 -8.03
CA THR A 127 0.36 11.89 -8.47
C THR A 127 0.17 12.99 -7.43
N GLU A 128 1.23 13.77 -7.18
CA GLU A 128 1.14 15.03 -6.43
C GLU A 128 0.61 16.14 -7.35
N ILE A 129 -0.46 16.82 -6.96
CA ILE A 129 -1.17 17.77 -7.82
C ILE A 129 -0.33 19.03 -8.07
N ALA A 130 0.35 19.54 -7.03
CA ALA A 130 1.10 20.79 -7.12
C ALA A 130 2.28 20.73 -8.10
N THR A 131 2.99 19.59 -8.14
CA THR A 131 4.21 19.40 -8.95
C THR A 131 3.96 18.58 -10.21
N GLY A 132 2.85 17.86 -10.29
CA GLY A 132 2.61 16.85 -11.32
C GLY A 132 3.51 15.62 -11.19
N LYS A 133 4.29 15.50 -10.10
CA LYS A 133 5.20 14.38 -9.88
C LYS A 133 4.41 13.11 -9.61
N VAL A 134 4.72 12.07 -10.36
CA VAL A 134 4.18 10.74 -10.08
C VAL A 134 4.93 10.14 -8.89
N ILE A 135 4.18 9.86 -7.82
CA ILE A 135 4.68 9.23 -6.60
C ILE A 135 4.86 7.74 -6.84
N SER A 136 3.84 7.07 -7.38
CA SER A 136 3.88 5.64 -7.65
C SER A 136 2.91 5.22 -8.75
N ARG A 137 3.20 4.09 -9.40
CA ARG A 137 2.34 3.44 -10.38
C ARG A 137 2.45 1.94 -10.23
N GLY A 138 1.37 1.22 -10.50
CA GLY A 138 1.41 -0.23 -10.39
C GLY A 138 0.13 -0.91 -10.78
N VAL A 139 0.07 -2.22 -10.50
CA VAL A 139 -1.09 -3.06 -10.75
C VAL A 139 -1.40 -3.84 -9.48
N ARG A 140 -2.68 -3.85 -9.10
CA ARG A 140 -3.20 -4.65 -7.98
C ARG A 140 -4.45 -5.38 -8.44
N SER A 141 -4.69 -6.56 -7.88
CA SER A 141 -5.85 -7.38 -8.21
C SER A 141 -6.34 -8.15 -7.01
N VAL A 142 -7.65 -8.34 -6.94
CA VAL A 142 -8.29 -9.22 -5.98
C VAL A 142 -9.19 -10.20 -6.72
N GLN A 143 -9.30 -11.40 -6.17
CA GLN A 143 -10.13 -12.48 -6.70
C GLN A 143 -11.28 -12.79 -5.73
N ALA A 144 -12.44 -13.10 -6.28
CA ALA A 144 -13.59 -13.60 -5.55
C ALA A 144 -14.16 -14.83 -6.28
N ALA A 145 -14.20 -15.98 -5.60
CA ALA A 145 -14.86 -17.18 -6.11
C ALA A 145 -16.38 -17.04 -6.06
N PHE A 146 -17.08 -17.69 -6.98
CA PHE A 146 -18.54 -17.76 -6.98
C PHE A 146 -19.03 -19.03 -7.66
N ASP A 147 -20.25 -19.46 -7.29
CA ASP A 147 -20.91 -20.60 -7.89
C ASP A 147 -21.74 -20.17 -9.10
N ILE A 148 -21.82 -21.06 -10.08
CA ILE A 148 -22.57 -20.90 -11.32
C ILE A 148 -23.73 -21.92 -11.28
N PRO A 149 -24.88 -21.55 -10.69
CA PRO A 149 -26.06 -22.40 -10.69
C PRO A 149 -26.66 -22.49 -12.10
N ALA A 150 -27.37 -23.59 -12.40
CA ALA A 150 -28.04 -23.80 -13.68
C ALA A 150 -29.13 -22.76 -14.01
N GLN A 151 -29.60 -21.99 -13.02
CA GLN A 151 -30.54 -20.91 -13.24
C GLN A 151 -29.77 -19.63 -13.60
N GLU A 152 -29.96 -19.13 -14.83
CA GLU A 152 -29.22 -18.00 -15.41
C GLU A 152 -29.28 -16.69 -14.62
N PHE A 153 -30.44 -16.34 -14.07
CA PHE A 153 -30.57 -15.14 -13.23
C PHE A 153 -29.78 -15.27 -11.93
N ALA A 154 -29.80 -16.44 -11.29
CA ALA A 154 -29.03 -16.74 -10.09
C ALA A 154 -27.53 -16.71 -10.39
N ALA A 155 -27.09 -17.23 -11.54
CA ALA A 155 -25.71 -17.12 -12.01
C ALA A 155 -25.29 -15.65 -12.24
N LEU A 156 -26.15 -14.85 -12.90
CA LEU A 156 -25.92 -13.43 -13.08
C LEU A 156 -25.82 -12.68 -11.74
N ARG A 157 -26.66 -13.03 -10.77
CA ARG A 157 -26.61 -12.45 -9.41
C ARG A 157 -25.34 -12.87 -8.66
N ALA A 158 -24.92 -14.13 -8.75
CA ALA A 158 -23.70 -14.62 -8.14
C ALA A 158 -22.45 -13.91 -8.70
N ARG A 159 -22.40 -13.75 -10.04
CA ARG A 159 -21.35 -12.97 -10.72
C ARG A 159 -21.31 -11.52 -10.26
N ARG A 160 -22.47 -10.85 -10.18
CA ARG A 160 -22.57 -9.46 -9.70
C ARG A 160 -22.08 -9.33 -8.25
N ASP A 161 -22.45 -10.29 -7.41
CA ASP A 161 -22.01 -10.31 -6.02
C ASP A 161 -20.48 -10.48 -5.93
N ALA A 162 -19.90 -11.41 -6.69
CA ALA A 162 -18.46 -11.61 -6.77
C ALA A 162 -17.71 -10.33 -7.22
N GLN A 163 -18.24 -9.61 -8.21
CA GLN A 163 -17.70 -8.30 -8.62
C GLN A 163 -17.72 -7.30 -7.48
N ASN A 164 -18.83 -7.19 -6.74
CA ASN A 164 -18.96 -6.24 -5.63
C ASN A 164 -18.00 -6.56 -4.48
N ARG A 165 -17.87 -7.85 -4.11
CA ARG A 165 -16.92 -8.29 -3.08
C ARG A 165 -15.48 -7.99 -3.50
N ALA A 166 -15.08 -8.40 -4.71
CA ALA A 166 -13.74 -8.13 -5.22
C ALA A 166 -13.45 -6.62 -5.37
N ALA A 167 -14.44 -5.81 -5.75
CA ALA A 167 -14.29 -4.36 -5.83
C ALA A 167 -14.06 -3.71 -4.45
N ARG A 168 -14.80 -4.15 -3.42
CA ARG A 168 -14.62 -3.69 -2.03
C ARG A 168 -13.23 -4.04 -1.51
N GLU A 169 -12.82 -5.30 -1.67
CA GLU A 169 -11.50 -5.75 -1.22
C GLU A 169 -10.36 -5.06 -1.99
N LEU A 170 -10.54 -4.80 -3.29
CA LEU A 170 -9.57 -4.03 -4.05
C LEU A 170 -9.46 -2.59 -3.55
N ALA A 171 -10.56 -1.96 -3.13
CA ALA A 171 -10.52 -0.64 -2.53
C ALA A 171 -9.75 -0.62 -1.20
N GLU A 172 -9.92 -1.62 -0.34
CA GLU A 172 -9.14 -1.79 0.91
C GLU A 172 -7.64 -1.98 0.62
N LEU A 173 -7.32 -2.84 -0.35
CA LEU A 173 -5.94 -3.04 -0.80
C LEU A 173 -5.34 -1.73 -1.36
N MET A 174 -6.11 -0.97 -2.13
CA MET A 174 -5.66 0.31 -2.67
C MET A 174 -5.44 1.35 -1.57
N ARG A 175 -6.31 1.41 -0.55
CA ARG A 175 -6.09 2.27 0.63
C ARG A 175 -4.76 1.95 1.31
N LEU A 176 -4.46 0.67 1.51
CA LEU A 176 -3.20 0.20 2.08
C LEU A 176 -2.00 0.64 1.22
N VAL A 177 -2.08 0.44 -0.10
CA VAL A 177 -1.03 0.84 -1.04
C VAL A 177 -0.81 2.35 -0.99
N ILE A 178 -1.86 3.16 -1.04
CA ILE A 178 -1.74 4.63 -0.97
C ILE A 178 -1.04 5.06 0.32
N ALA A 179 -1.44 4.51 1.47
CA ALA A 179 -0.81 4.81 2.76
C ALA A 179 0.69 4.47 2.76
N GLN A 180 1.06 3.31 2.21
CA GLN A 180 2.45 2.89 2.10
C GLN A 180 3.27 3.84 1.21
N GLU A 181 2.76 4.18 0.03
CA GLU A 181 3.46 5.00 -0.96
C GLU A 181 3.63 6.45 -0.49
N LEU A 182 2.60 7.03 0.16
CA LEU A 182 2.66 8.38 0.71
C LEU A 182 3.61 8.48 1.90
N ARG A 183 3.64 7.45 2.77
CA ARG A 183 4.64 7.38 3.84
C ARG A 183 6.07 7.26 3.30
N ALA A 184 6.28 6.41 2.29
CA ALA A 184 7.59 6.24 1.66
C ALA A 184 8.06 7.57 1.05
N ALA A 185 7.20 8.24 0.27
CA ALA A 185 7.50 9.52 -0.35
C ALA A 185 7.85 10.61 0.68
N THR A 186 7.09 10.70 1.78
CA THR A 186 7.34 11.67 2.86
C THR A 186 8.68 11.41 3.56
N SER A 187 9.06 10.13 3.74
CA SER A 187 10.33 9.78 4.40
C SER A 187 11.57 10.19 3.60
N THR A 188 11.50 10.17 2.26
CA THR A 188 12.58 10.64 1.38
C THR A 188 12.69 12.16 1.34
N GLN A 189 11.61 12.86 1.70
CA GLN A 189 11.53 14.33 1.70
C GLN A 189 12.01 14.95 3.03
N SER A 190 12.46 14.13 3.99
CA SER A 190 13.10 14.64 5.20
C SER A 190 14.32 15.48 4.80
N PRO A 191 14.43 16.74 5.28
CA PRO A 191 15.51 17.61 4.88
C PRO A 191 16.86 16.95 5.19
N ALA A 192 17.86 17.21 4.35
CA ALA A 192 19.24 16.87 4.64
C ALA A 192 19.53 17.34 6.07
N ILE A 193 19.97 16.42 6.93
CA ILE A 193 20.51 16.79 8.22
C ILE A 193 21.67 17.72 7.90
N ILE A 194 21.52 19.01 8.23
CA ILE A 194 22.62 19.95 8.21
C ILE A 194 23.63 19.40 9.22
N SER A 195 24.61 18.70 8.70
CA SER A 195 25.60 17.94 9.47
C SER A 195 26.81 18.80 9.81
N THR A 196 26.88 20.00 9.23
CA THR A 196 27.99 20.94 9.41
C THR A 196 27.47 22.31 9.83
N PRO A 197 28.10 22.97 10.83
CA PRO A 197 27.77 24.34 11.23
C PRO A 197 27.89 25.37 10.09
N GLU A 198 28.63 25.04 9.03
CA GLU A 198 28.94 25.92 7.89
C GLU A 198 27.72 26.19 6.98
N GLU A 199 26.85 25.18 6.76
CA GLU A 199 25.64 25.34 5.93
C GLU A 199 24.55 26.20 6.61
N LEU A 200 24.54 26.27 7.95
CA LEU A 200 23.68 27.21 8.69
C LEU A 200 24.12 28.66 8.48
N GLN A 201 25.42 28.87 8.29
CA GLN A 201 26.03 30.20 8.15
C GLN A 201 25.86 30.79 6.75
N GLU A 202 25.80 29.93 5.73
CA GLU A 202 25.61 30.34 4.34
C GLU A 202 24.16 30.71 4.03
N ARG A 203 23.20 30.12 4.75
CA ARG A 203 21.77 30.39 4.60
C ARG A 203 21.29 31.66 5.32
N ASP A 204 22.04 32.12 6.32
CA ASP A 204 21.73 33.32 7.11
C ASP A 204 22.51 34.56 6.64
N ARG A 205 23.24 34.48 5.52
CA ARG A 205 23.85 35.65 4.89
C ARG A 205 22.76 36.53 4.27
N PRO A 206 22.62 37.81 4.68
CA PRO A 206 21.79 38.76 3.96
C PRO A 206 22.39 38.95 2.55
N GLY A 207 21.53 38.81 1.53
CA GLY A 207 21.92 38.82 0.13
C GLY A 207 22.71 40.08 -0.26
N GLU A 208 23.90 39.85 -0.79
CA GLU A 208 24.65 40.85 -1.54
C GLU A 208 23.89 41.16 -2.84
N PRO A 209 23.58 42.43 -3.16
CA PRO A 209 22.88 42.74 -4.39
C PRO A 209 23.76 42.41 -5.59
N ALA A 210 23.24 41.57 -6.49
CA ALA A 210 23.85 41.30 -7.78
C ALA A 210 24.06 42.62 -8.54
N SER A 211 25.32 42.99 -8.75
CA SER A 211 25.74 44.05 -9.67
C SER A 211 26.14 43.44 -11.01
N PHE A 212 25.74 44.10 -12.09
CA PHE A 212 26.29 43.92 -13.44
C PHE A 212 27.78 44.29 -13.48
#